data_AF-A0A3F2RL73-F1
#
_entry.id   AF-A0A3F2RL73-F1
#
_cell.length_a   1.000
_cell.length_b   1.000
_cell.length_c   1.000
_cell.angle_alpha   90.00
_cell.angle_beta   90.00
_cell.angle_gamma   90.00
#
_symmetry.space_group_name_H-M   'P 1'
#
loop_
_entity.id
_entity.type
_entity.pdbx_description
1 polymer ?
#
loop_
_entity_poly.entity_id
_entity_poly.type
_entity_poly.pdbx_seq_one_letter_code
_entity_poly.pdbx_strand_id
1 'polypeptide(L)'
;MDAQRALLDSLMGFNRDGDRPEEDVTDFRHPRVCKRWLCGLCPRELFQNTRLDSGACTLLHLPELRVAYEKENKRDFGYERDLTHELSRMLAEVEKKIAKGQKRLDEDTGDGEARNQVLQLTHEIQESVKQAEKKTEDGQVDESLELLKQTQKSIEKS
;
A
#
# COMPACT_ATOMS: atom_id res chain seq x y z
N MET A 1 4.86 17.13 -21.96
CA MET A 1 4.37 16.49 -23.20
C MET A 1 2.97 15.91 -23.01
N ASP A 2 2.65 15.24 -21.90
CA ASP A 2 1.35 14.59 -21.69
C ASP A 2 0.16 15.54 -21.45
N ALA A 3 0.38 16.69 -20.79
CA ALA A 3 -0.69 17.68 -20.57
C ALA A 3 -1.22 18.28 -21.88
N GLN A 4 -0.35 18.44 -22.87
CA GLN A 4 -0.71 18.95 -24.18
C GLN A 4 -1.45 17.88 -25.00
N ARG A 5 -1.11 16.61 -24.79
CA ARG A 5 -1.84 15.46 -25.36
C ARG A 5 -3.26 15.38 -24.79
N ALA A 6 -3.40 15.41 -23.47
CA ALA A 6 -4.71 15.38 -22.79
C ALA A 6 -5.64 16.54 -23.20
N LEU A 7 -5.08 17.75 -23.33
CA LEU A 7 -5.85 18.91 -23.81
C LEU A 7 -6.34 18.72 -25.24
N LEU A 8 -5.49 18.18 -26.11
CA LEU A 8 -5.85 17.96 -27.51
C LEU A 8 -6.81 16.77 -27.68
N ASP A 9 -6.73 15.74 -26.84
CA ASP A 9 -7.68 14.61 -26.80
C ASP A 9 -9.06 15.07 -26.31
N SER A 10 -9.10 16.05 -25.41
CA SER A 10 -10.34 16.74 -24.99
C SER A 10 -10.95 17.60 -26.11
N LEU A 11 -10.13 18.18 -26.98
CA LEU A 11 -10.58 19.15 -27.99
C LEU A 11 -10.92 18.51 -29.34
N MET A 12 -10.20 17.45 -29.72
CA MET A 12 -10.31 16.77 -31.02
C MET A 12 -10.70 15.29 -30.91
N GLY A 13 -10.95 14.80 -29.69
CA GLY A 13 -11.24 13.40 -29.41
C GLY A 13 -9.97 12.55 -29.34
N PHE A 14 -10.06 11.43 -28.61
CA PHE A 14 -8.96 10.46 -28.42
C PHE A 14 -8.42 9.82 -29.72
N ASN A 15 -9.05 10.08 -30.88
CA ASN A 15 -8.71 9.48 -32.17
C ASN A 15 -7.94 10.42 -33.12
N ARG A 16 -7.22 11.42 -32.59
CA ARG A 16 -6.48 12.38 -33.42
C ARG A 16 -5.29 11.76 -34.17
N ASP A 17 -4.65 10.74 -33.61
CA ASP A 17 -3.37 10.22 -34.10
C ASP A 17 -3.51 9.17 -35.24
N GLY A 18 -4.73 8.89 -35.74
CA GLY A 18 -4.93 8.02 -36.91
C GLY A 18 -4.53 6.54 -36.75
N ASP A 19 -4.07 6.13 -35.56
CA ASP A 19 -3.50 4.80 -35.27
C ASP A 19 -4.55 3.68 -35.04
N ARG A 20 -5.84 3.97 -35.21
CA ARG A 20 -6.90 2.96 -35.20
C ARG A 20 -7.77 3.16 -36.44
N PRO A 21 -7.74 2.23 -37.42
CA PRO A 21 -8.65 2.32 -38.55
C PRO A 21 -10.09 2.33 -38.00
N GLU A 22 -10.92 3.14 -38.65
CA GLU A 22 -12.38 3.27 -38.49
C GLU A 22 -13.11 1.95 -38.81
N GLU A 23 -12.71 0.85 -38.19
CA GLU A 23 -13.68 -0.18 -37.86
C GLU A 23 -14.42 0.36 -36.65
N ASP A 24 -15.52 1.06 -36.94
CA ASP A 24 -16.55 1.39 -35.96
C ASP A 24 -16.88 0.11 -35.20
N VAL A 25 -16.36 0.01 -33.98
CA VAL A 25 -16.70 -1.09 -33.09
C VAL A 25 -18.13 -0.87 -32.65
N THR A 26 -19.06 -1.36 -33.47
CA THR A 26 -20.51 -1.21 -33.31
C THR A 26 -21.09 -2.24 -32.34
N ASP A 27 -20.36 -3.32 -32.08
CA ASP A 27 -20.80 -4.42 -31.23
C ASP A 27 -20.00 -4.51 -29.92
N PHE A 28 -20.71 -4.57 -28.80
CA PHE A 28 -20.13 -4.75 -27.48
C PHE A 28 -19.41 -6.10 -27.32
N ARG A 29 -19.69 -7.09 -28.18
CA ARG A 29 -19.02 -8.41 -28.20
C ARG A 29 -17.62 -8.37 -28.79
N HIS A 30 -17.23 -7.29 -29.45
CA HIS A 30 -15.91 -7.15 -30.05
C HIS A 30 -14.76 -7.32 -29.01
N PRO A 31 -13.66 -8.02 -29.33
CA PRO A 31 -12.56 -8.29 -28.39
C PRO A 31 -11.82 -7.04 -27.93
N ARG A 32 -11.84 -5.97 -28.73
CA ARG A 32 -11.28 -4.65 -28.36
C ARG A 32 -12.07 -3.93 -27.26
N VAL A 33 -13.30 -4.34 -26.95
CA VAL A 33 -14.15 -3.69 -25.94
C VAL A 33 -13.87 -4.26 -24.57
N CYS A 34 -13.74 -3.38 -23.57
CA CYS A 34 -13.53 -3.80 -22.20
C CYS A 34 -14.80 -4.41 -21.60
N LYS A 35 -14.86 -5.73 -21.49
CA LYS A 35 -16.03 -6.43 -20.93
C LYS A 35 -16.33 -6.04 -19.48
N ARG A 36 -15.28 -5.85 -18.68
CA ARG A 36 -15.40 -5.41 -17.28
C ARG A 36 -16.08 -4.05 -17.17
N TRP A 37 -15.68 -3.13 -18.04
CA TRP A 37 -16.27 -1.80 -18.10
C TRP A 37 -17.76 -1.83 -18.52
N LEU A 38 -18.15 -2.75 -19.42
CA LEU A 38 -19.57 -2.97 -19.76
C LEU A 38 -20.38 -3.42 -18.55
N CYS A 39 -19.81 -4.25 -17.66
CA CYS A 39 -20.41 -4.67 -16.40
C CYS A 39 -20.47 -3.56 -15.33
N GLY A 40 -20.00 -2.36 -15.65
CA GLY A 40 -20.15 -1.16 -14.81
C GLY A 40 -18.85 -0.65 -14.20
N LEU A 41 -17.79 -1.46 -14.13
CA LEU A 41 -16.51 -1.04 -13.57
C LEU A 41 -15.30 -1.66 -14.27
N CYS A 42 -14.30 -0.85 -14.58
CA CYS A 42 -12.99 -1.34 -15.03
C CYS A 42 -11.97 -1.14 -13.90
N PRO A 43 -11.35 -2.22 -13.37
CA PRO A 43 -10.35 -2.09 -12.32
C PRO A 43 -9.17 -1.18 -12.69
N ARG A 44 -8.75 -1.20 -13.97
CA ARG A 44 -7.64 -0.37 -14.47
C ARG A 44 -7.97 1.11 -14.54
N GLU A 45 -9.25 1.46 -14.68
CA GLU A 45 -9.70 2.86 -14.66
C GLU A 45 -9.94 3.34 -13.23
N LEU A 46 -10.52 2.46 -12.39
CA LEU A 46 -10.82 2.78 -11.00
C LEU A 46 -9.57 3.05 -10.16
N PHE A 47 -8.47 2.32 -10.41
CA PHE A 47 -7.23 2.41 -9.64
C PHE A 47 -6.16 3.30 -10.28
N GLN A 48 -6.50 4.11 -11.28
CA GLN A 48 -5.54 5.06 -11.86
C GLN A 48 -5.02 6.02 -10.79
N ASN A 49 -3.72 6.28 -10.81
CA ASN A 49 -3.03 7.13 -9.83
C ASN A 49 -3.05 6.58 -8.38
N THR A 50 -3.35 5.30 -8.19
CA THR A 50 -3.26 4.66 -6.87
C THR A 50 -2.04 3.74 -6.77
N ARG A 51 -1.75 3.21 -5.57
CA ARG A 51 -0.72 2.19 -5.39
C ARG A 51 -1.02 0.85 -6.09
N LEU A 52 -2.24 0.68 -6.59
CA LEU A 52 -2.71 -0.49 -7.33
C LEU A 52 -2.82 -0.20 -8.84
N ASP A 53 -2.28 0.94 -9.30
CA ASP A 53 -2.33 1.33 -10.70
C ASP A 53 -1.57 0.32 -11.58
N SER A 54 -2.26 -0.17 -12.60
CA SER A 54 -1.72 -1.09 -13.62
C SER A 54 -1.60 -0.43 -14.99
N GLY A 55 -1.73 0.90 -15.05
CA GLY A 55 -1.76 1.71 -16.26
C GLY A 55 -3.16 1.85 -16.84
N ALA A 56 -3.26 2.70 -17.86
CA ALA A 56 -4.49 2.93 -18.60
C ALA A 56 -5.01 1.64 -19.24
N CYS A 57 -6.33 1.51 -19.36
CA CYS A 57 -6.93 0.35 -20.00
C CYS A 57 -6.59 0.34 -21.50
N THR A 58 -6.07 -0.78 -21.99
CA THR A 58 -5.76 -0.99 -23.41
C THR A 58 -7.01 -1.21 -24.27
N LEU A 59 -8.13 -1.54 -23.63
CA LEU A 59 -9.41 -1.85 -24.24
C LEU A 59 -10.31 -0.61 -24.30
N LEU A 60 -11.24 -0.62 -25.24
CA LEU A 60 -12.19 0.46 -25.50
C LEU A 60 -13.27 0.54 -24.41
N HIS A 61 -13.46 1.75 -23.89
CA HIS A 61 -14.52 2.13 -22.95
C HIS A 61 -15.47 3.09 -23.67
N LEU A 62 -16.54 2.57 -24.27
CA LEU A 62 -17.47 3.34 -25.11
C LEU A 62 -18.87 3.38 -24.46
N PRO A 63 -19.35 4.55 -23.97
CA PRO A 63 -20.69 4.74 -23.36
C PRO A 63 -21.83 4.07 -24.11
N GLU A 64 -21.81 4.20 -25.43
CA GLU A 64 -22.83 3.66 -26.33
C GLU A 64 -22.91 2.12 -26.23
N LEU A 65 -21.77 1.44 -26.15
CA LEU A 65 -21.71 -0.02 -26.05
C LEU A 65 -22.15 -0.54 -24.68
N ARG A 66 -21.94 0.24 -23.61
CA ARG A 66 -22.46 -0.10 -22.28
C ARG A 66 -23.98 -0.04 -22.26
N VAL A 67 -24.58 1.00 -22.85
CA VAL A 67 -26.05 1.09 -22.96
C VAL A 67 -26.59 -0.05 -23.82
N ALA A 68 -25.90 -0.44 -24.89
CA ALA A 68 -26.26 -1.61 -25.70
C ALA A 68 -26.18 -2.92 -24.89
N TYR A 69 -25.11 -3.10 -24.10
CA TYR A 69 -24.96 -4.24 -23.21
C TYR A 69 -26.05 -4.30 -22.14
N GLU A 70 -26.34 -3.19 -21.45
CA GLU A 70 -27.37 -3.11 -20.41
C GLU A 70 -28.77 -3.46 -20.95
N LYS A 71 -29.07 -3.12 -22.21
CA LYS A 71 -30.31 -3.52 -22.89
C LYS A 71 -30.38 -5.03 -23.16
N GLU A 72 -29.25 -5.65 -23.48
CA GLU A 72 -29.14 -7.09 -23.77
C GLU A 72 -28.81 -7.95 -22.53
N ASN A 73 -28.52 -7.35 -21.38
CA ASN A 73 -28.10 -8.02 -20.14
C ASN A 73 -29.17 -8.93 -19.49
N LYS A 74 -30.29 -9.17 -20.19
CA LYS A 74 -31.23 -10.25 -19.86
C LYS A 74 -30.64 -11.64 -20.17
N ARG A 75 -29.58 -11.70 -20.98
CA ARG A 75 -28.82 -12.92 -21.29
C ARG A 75 -27.53 -12.94 -20.48
N ASP A 76 -27.19 -14.10 -19.91
CA ASP A 76 -25.93 -14.30 -19.21
C ASP A 76 -24.79 -14.46 -20.22
N PHE A 77 -23.96 -13.41 -20.36
CA PHE A 77 -22.77 -13.41 -21.21
C PHE A 77 -21.51 -13.90 -20.49
N GLY A 78 -21.58 -14.18 -19.18
CA GLY A 78 -20.44 -14.58 -18.36
C GLY A 78 -19.47 -13.45 -17.98
N TYR A 79 -19.60 -12.25 -18.55
CA TYR A 79 -18.69 -11.12 -18.28
C TYR A 79 -18.67 -10.70 -16.80
N GLU A 80 -19.81 -10.80 -16.10
CA GLU A 80 -19.90 -10.51 -14.66
C GLU A 80 -19.15 -11.55 -13.82
N ARG A 81 -19.10 -12.81 -14.27
CA ARG A 81 -18.33 -13.87 -13.61
C ARG A 81 -16.84 -13.64 -13.77
N ASP A 82 -16.40 -13.26 -14.96
CA ASP A 82 -15.01 -12.89 -15.23
C ASP A 82 -14.58 -11.69 -14.38
N LEU A 83 -15.45 -10.67 -14.29
CA LEU A 83 -15.21 -9.52 -13.43
C LEU A 83 -15.09 -9.93 -11.96
N THR A 84 -16.00 -10.78 -11.47
CA THR A 84 -15.97 -11.27 -10.08
C THR A 84 -14.69 -12.04 -9.80
N HIS A 85 -14.25 -12.88 -10.74
CA HIS A 85 -13.00 -13.62 -10.61
C HIS A 85 -11.77 -12.70 -10.54
N GLU A 86 -11.69 -11.69 -11.40
CA GLU A 86 -10.63 -10.67 -11.38
C GLU A 86 -10.64 -9.90 -10.05
N LEU A 87 -11.82 -9.50 -9.56
CA LEU A 87 -11.99 -8.81 -8.28
C LEU A 87 -11.55 -9.68 -7.10
N SER A 88 -11.97 -10.94 -7.04
CA SER A 88 -11.56 -11.88 -5.99
C SER A 88 -10.05 -12.09 -5.98
N ARG A 89 -9.41 -12.16 -7.15
CA ARG A 89 -7.95 -12.25 -7.26
C ARG A 89 -7.27 -11.01 -6.68
N MET A 90 -7.73 -9.81 -7.04
CA MET A 90 -7.17 -8.56 -6.50
C MET A 90 -7.38 -8.43 -5.00
N LEU A 91 -8.55 -8.83 -4.48
CA LEU A 91 -8.83 -8.87 -3.05
C LEU A 91 -7.83 -9.77 -2.31
N ALA A 92 -7.58 -10.98 -2.81
CA ALA A 92 -6.62 -11.89 -2.22
C ALA A 92 -5.17 -11.32 -2.22
N GLU A 93 -4.80 -10.54 -3.24
CA GLU A 93 -3.50 -9.85 -3.28
C GLU A 93 -3.41 -8.73 -2.25
N VAL A 94 -4.49 -7.98 -2.05
CA VAL A 94 -4.58 -6.92 -1.03
C VAL A 94 -4.56 -7.53 0.38
N GLU A 95 -5.32 -8.60 0.63
CA GLU A 95 -5.32 -9.33 1.90
C GLU A 95 -3.91 -9.84 2.26
N LYS A 96 -3.17 -10.39 1.28
CA LYS A 96 -1.77 -10.80 1.49
C LYS A 96 -0.87 -9.62 1.86
N LYS A 97 -1.08 -8.45 1.25
CA LYS A 97 -0.33 -7.22 1.60
C LYS A 97 -0.68 -6.75 3.01
N ILE A 98 -1.96 -6.82 3.40
CA ILE A 98 -2.42 -6.48 4.76
C ILE A 98 -1.78 -7.42 5.78
N ALA A 99 -1.85 -8.74 5.56
CA ALA A 99 -1.26 -9.74 6.46
C ALA A 99 0.26 -9.54 6.64
N LYS A 100 0.98 -9.23 5.55
CA LYS A 100 2.42 -8.87 5.63
C LYS A 100 2.65 -7.58 6.41
N GLY A 101 1.79 -6.59 6.21
CA GLY A 101 1.85 -5.32 6.95
C GLY A 101 1.62 -5.51 8.44
N GLN A 102 0.62 -6.31 8.81
CA GLN A 102 0.32 -6.67 10.20
C GLN A 102 1.49 -7.43 10.83
N LYS A 103 2.01 -8.45 10.16
CA LYS A 103 3.17 -9.20 10.67
C LYS A 103 4.38 -8.31 10.94
N ARG A 104 4.67 -7.36 10.03
CA ARG A 104 5.77 -6.39 10.23
C ARG A 104 5.50 -5.48 11.44
N LEU A 105 4.25 -5.06 11.63
CA LEU A 105 3.88 -4.28 12.81
C LEU A 105 4.07 -5.10 14.09
N ASP A 106 3.63 -6.36 14.10
CA ASP A 106 3.80 -7.24 15.27
C ASP A 106 5.29 -7.47 15.60
N GLU A 107 6.13 -7.67 14.59
CA GLU A 107 7.59 -7.78 14.76
C GLU A 107 8.22 -6.48 15.30
N ASP A 108 7.84 -5.31 14.75
CA ASP A 108 8.29 -3.99 15.26
C ASP A 108 7.78 -3.73 16.69
N THR A 109 6.61 -4.24 17.06
CA THR A 109 6.03 -4.06 18.40
C THR A 109 6.64 -5.04 19.41
N GLY A 110 7.07 -6.22 18.98
CA GLY A 110 7.87 -7.14 19.81
C GLY A 110 9.20 -6.53 20.24
N ASP A 111 9.80 -5.70 19.39
CA ASP A 111 10.97 -4.87 19.74
C ASP A 111 10.62 -3.77 20.75
N GLY A 112 9.33 -3.44 20.92
CA GLY A 112 8.83 -2.50 21.92
C GLY A 112 9.03 -2.97 23.37
N GLU A 113 8.95 -4.27 23.65
CA GLU A 113 9.26 -4.82 24.97
C GLU A 113 10.75 -4.71 25.27
N ALA A 114 11.60 -5.11 24.32
CA ALA A 114 13.04 -4.94 24.42
C ALA A 114 13.43 -3.46 24.57
N ARG A 115 12.77 -2.57 23.80
CA ARG A 115 12.99 -1.12 23.87
C ARG A 115 12.52 -0.52 25.19
N ASN A 116 11.41 -0.99 25.75
CA ASN A 116 10.96 -0.59 27.10
C ASN A 116 11.93 -1.08 28.17
N GLN A 117 12.46 -2.30 28.04
CA GLN A 117 13.45 -2.85 28.96
C GLN A 117 14.77 -2.08 28.89
N VAL A 118 15.23 -1.72 27.68
CA VAL A 118 16.39 -0.84 27.48
C VAL A 118 16.14 0.54 28.09
N LEU A 119 14.95 1.12 27.94
CA LEU A 119 14.61 2.40 28.55
C LEU A 119 14.59 2.33 30.09
N GLN A 120 14.06 1.26 30.67
CA GLN A 120 14.09 1.02 32.12
C GLN A 120 15.51 0.87 32.64
N LEU A 121 16.34 0.03 32.00
CA LEU A 121 17.75 -0.13 32.33
C LEU A 121 18.51 1.20 32.21
N THR A 122 18.22 2.01 31.19
CA THR A 122 18.83 3.33 31.02
C THR A 122 18.47 4.29 32.16
N HIS A 123 17.22 4.26 32.63
CA HIS A 123 16.78 5.06 33.77
C HIS A 123 17.46 4.62 35.08
N GLU A 124 17.53 3.31 35.33
CA GLU A 124 18.22 2.74 36.51
C GLU A 124 19.71 3.10 36.51
N ILE A 125 20.38 3.03 35.34
CA ILE A 125 21.78 3.46 35.19
C ILE A 125 21.91 4.94 35.52
N GLN A 126 21.06 5.82 34.96
CA GLN A 126 21.11 7.25 35.24
C GLN A 126 20.91 7.57 36.73
N GLU A 127 20.02 6.87 37.40
CA GLU A 127 19.80 7.04 38.84
C GLU A 127 21.01 6.59 39.66
N SER A 128 21.58 5.43 39.33
CA SER A 128 22.77 4.90 39.99
C SER A 128 24.00 5.81 39.81
N VAL A 129 24.17 6.41 38.63
CA VAL A 129 25.24 7.37 38.33
C VAL A 129 25.06 8.64 39.17
N LYS A 130 23.84 9.18 39.25
CA LYS A 130 23.55 10.35 40.12
C LYS A 130 23.83 10.06 41.60
N GLN A 131 23.56 8.85 42.07
CA GLN A 131 23.86 8.45 43.45
C GLN A 131 25.39 8.35 43.68
N ALA A 132 26.13 7.82 42.71
CA ALA A 132 27.59 7.79 42.75
C ALA A 132 28.20 9.21 42.72
N GLU A 133 27.67 10.12 41.90
CA GLU A 133 28.09 11.52 41.85
C GLU A 133 27.93 12.20 43.21
N LYS A 134 26.75 12.06 43.86
CA LYS A 134 26.52 12.60 45.21
C LYS A 134 27.50 12.04 46.26
N LYS A 135 27.72 10.72 46.25
CA LYS A 135 28.70 10.10 47.18
C LYS A 135 30.13 10.61 46.94
N THR A 136 30.47 10.94 45.70
CA THR A 136 31.75 11.58 45.37
C THR A 136 31.84 12.99 45.94
N GLU A 137 30.76 13.79 45.82
CA GLU A 137 30.66 15.14 46.40
C GLU A 137 30.75 15.13 47.92
N ASP A 138 30.17 14.11 48.58
CA ASP A 138 30.23 13.90 50.03
C ASP A 138 31.59 13.36 50.51
N GLY A 139 32.56 13.15 49.60
CA GLY A 139 33.91 12.68 49.91
C GLY A 139 34.04 11.17 50.11
N GLN A 140 32.98 10.40 49.88
CA GLN A 140 32.96 8.94 49.94
C GLN A 140 33.35 8.32 48.59
N VAL A 141 34.58 8.61 48.16
CA VAL A 141 35.08 8.26 46.82
C VAL A 141 35.19 6.74 46.60
N ASP A 142 35.59 5.99 47.63
CA ASP A 142 35.73 4.53 47.55
C ASP A 142 34.38 3.83 47.34
N GLU A 143 33.34 4.26 48.06
CA GLU A 143 31.98 3.71 47.90
C GLU A 143 31.36 4.06 46.54
N SER A 144 31.64 5.27 46.03
CA SER A 144 31.21 5.71 44.70
C SER A 144 31.82 4.85 43.59
N LEU A 145 33.12 4.56 43.68
CA LEU A 145 33.83 3.69 42.73
C LEU A 145 33.33 2.24 42.75
N GLU A 146 32.95 1.73 43.92
CA GLU A 146 32.33 0.40 44.03
C GLU A 146 30.94 0.36 43.39
N LEU A 147 30.13 1.40 43.60
CA LEU A 147 28.78 1.50 43.02
C LEU A 147 28.85 1.52 41.47
N LEU A 148 29.78 2.30 40.90
CA LEU A 148 30.01 2.37 39.46
C LEU A 148 30.54 1.05 38.87
N LYS A 149 31.40 0.33 39.61
CA LYS A 149 31.85 -1.01 39.20
C LYS A 149 30.72 -2.03 39.22
N GLN A 150 29.80 -1.93 40.18
CA GLN A 150 28.63 -2.81 40.25
C GLN A 150 27.66 -2.54 39.10
N THR A 151 27.38 -1.28 38.78
CA THR A 151 26.50 -0.92 37.66
C THR A 151 27.09 -1.36 36.33
N GLN A 152 28.41 -1.20 36.14
CA GLN A 152 29.10 -1.70 34.95
C GLN A 152 29.05 -3.22 34.82
N LYS A 153 29.21 -3.98 35.92
CA LYS A 153 29.04 -5.44 35.91
C LYS A 153 27.61 -5.88 35.62
N SER A 154 26.61 -5.13 36.07
CA SER A 154 25.20 -5.40 35.77
C SER A 154 24.89 -5.17 34.28
N ILE A 155 25.56 -4.21 33.65
CA ILE A 155 25.49 -3.98 32.20
C ILE A 155 26.16 -5.11 31.42
N GLU A 156 27.32 -5.62 31.86
CA GLU A 156 28.02 -6.71 31.18
C GLU A 156 27.36 -8.09 31.31
N LYS A 157 26.50 -8.27 32.32
CA LYS A 157 25.76 -9.52 32.57
C LYS A 157 24.38 -9.58 31.91
N SER A 158 23.86 -8.43 31.47
CA SER A 158 22.55 -8.31 30.79
C SER A 158 22.73 -8.40 29.28
#